data_AF-A0A2G4K623-F1
#
_entry.id   AF-A0A2G4K623-F1
#
_cell.length_a   1.000
_cell.length_b   1.000
_cell.length_c   1.000
_cell.angle_alpha   90.00
_cell.angle_beta   90.00
_cell.angle_gamma   90.00
#
_symmetry.space_group_name_H-M   'P 1'
#
loop_
_entity.id
_entity.type
_entity.pdbx_description
1 polymer ?
#
loop_
_entity_poly.entity_id
_entity_poly.type
_entity_poly.pdbx_seq_one_letter_code
_entity_poly.pdbx_strand_id
1 'polypeptide(L)' 'MVQTITITRERFESLKGGLPAVTREHLFSVYGISETTWNKLRKGEPIKLGTWERIQARIARSRAQLAGCA' A
#
# COMPACT_ATOMS: atom_id res chain seq x y z
N MET A 1 -1.71 -15.55 -16.53
CA MET A 1 -0.96 -14.34 -16.94
C MET A 1 -0.71 -13.48 -15.71
N VAL A 2 0.52 -13.04 -15.47
CA VAL A 2 0.83 -12.16 -14.32
C VAL A 2 0.57 -10.72 -14.77
N GLN A 3 -0.55 -10.15 -14.31
CA GLN A 3 -0.84 -8.74 -14.55
C GLN A 3 0.01 -7.88 -13.63
N THR A 4 0.60 -6.80 -14.15
CA THR A 4 1.38 -5.82 -13.38
C THR A 4 0.81 -4.43 -13.54
N ILE A 5 0.85 -3.65 -12.47
CA ILE A 5 0.38 -2.27 -12.44
C ILE A 5 1.52 -1.35 -12.03
N THR A 6 1.62 -0.22 -12.72
CA THR A 6 2.50 0.89 -12.35
C THR A 6 1.67 1.95 -11.65
N ILE A 7 2.10 2.35 -10.45
CA ILE A 7 1.40 3.35 -9.65
C ILE A 7 2.08 4.70 -9.87
N THR A 8 1.31 5.75 -10.15
CA THR A 8 1.84 7.11 -10.27
C THR A 8 2.28 7.65 -8.92
N ARG A 9 3.18 8.64 -8.94
CA ARG A 9 3.68 9.30 -7.74
C ARG A 9 2.56 9.89 -6.88
N GLU A 10 1.52 10.44 -7.49
CA GLU A 10 0.35 10.99 -6.77
C GLU A 10 -0.40 9.92 -5.97
N ARG A 11 -0.62 8.74 -6.55
CA ARG A 11 -1.20 7.60 -5.83
C ARG A 11 -0.28 7.12 -4.71
N PHE A 12 1.03 7.15 -4.91
CA PHE A 12 2.00 6.82 -3.86
C PHE A 12 1.97 7.82 -2.70
N GLU A 13 1.94 9.13 -2.98
CA GLU A 13 1.83 10.16 -1.93
C GLU A 13 0.52 10.02 -1.15
N SER A 14 -0.58 9.64 -1.82
CA SER A 14 -1.86 9.36 -1.15
C SER A 14 -1.77 8.16 -0.19
N LEU A 15 -1.00 7.12 -0.54
CA LEU A 15 -0.73 6.00 0.37
C LEU A 15 0.11 6.48 1.54
N LYS A 16 1.22 7.18 1.26
CA LYS A 16 2.13 7.70 2.28
C LYS A 16 1.42 8.60 3.28
N GLY A 17 0.47 9.44 2.84
CA GLY A 17 -0.32 10.30 3.72
C GLY A 17 -1.20 9.53 4.72
N GLY A 18 -1.50 8.26 4.45
CA GLY A 18 -2.22 7.38 5.37
C GLY A 18 -1.33 6.66 6.40
N LEU A 19 0.00 6.80 6.30
CA LEU A 19 0.94 6.24 7.27
C LEU A 19 1.46 7.33 8.22
N PRO A 20 1.29 7.18 9.54
CA PRO A 20 1.89 8.10 10.51
C PRO A 20 3.42 7.99 10.53
N ALA A 21 3.97 6.79 10.28
CA ALA A 21 5.39 6.54 10.13
C ALA A 21 5.65 5.43 9.09
N VAL A 22 6.56 5.68 8.15
CA VAL A 22 6.97 4.69 7.14
C VAL A 22 8.04 3.77 7.75
N THR A 23 7.62 2.87 8.63
CA THR A 23 8.48 1.81 9.18
C THR A 23 8.15 0.46 8.55
N ARG A 24 9.11 -0.46 8.54
CA ARG A 24 8.92 -1.83 8.03
C ARG A 24 7.71 -2.52 8.67
N GLU A 25 7.57 -2.37 9.99
CA GLU A 25 6.47 -2.95 10.76
C GLU A 25 5.13 -2.36 10.35
N HIS A 26 5.05 -1.04 10.16
CA HIS A 26 3.82 -0.40 9.68
C HIS A 26 3.48 -0.82 8.24
N LEU A 27 4.47 -0.89 7.35
CA LEU A 27 4.25 -1.36 5.98
C LEU A 27 3.68 -2.78 5.94
N PHE A 28 4.22 -3.68 6.78
CA PHE A 28 3.73 -5.04 6.86
C PHE A 28 2.35 -5.12 7.55
N SER A 29 2.16 -4.39 8.65
CA SER A 29 0.92 -4.40 9.41
C SER A 29 -0.25 -3.80 8.61
N VAL A 30 -0.06 -2.60 8.05
CA VAL A 30 -1.08 -1.81 7.35
C VAL A 30 -1.31 -2.29 5.93
N TYR A 31 -0.25 -2.53 5.16
CA TYR A 31 -0.36 -2.87 3.73
C TYR A 31 -0.05 -4.33 3.40
N GLY A 32 0.54 -5.10 4.32
CA GLY A 32 0.92 -6.49 4.06
C GLY A 32 2.04 -6.62 3.04
N ILE A 33 2.89 -5.60 2.90
CA ILE A 33 4.00 -5.59 1.94
C ILE A 33 5.33 -5.36 2.63
N SER A 34 6.39 -5.79 1.96
CA SER A 34 7.76 -5.55 2.39
C SER A 34 8.24 -4.16 1.97
N GLU A 35 9.26 -3.64 2.64
CA GLU A 35 9.97 -2.42 2.24
C GLU A 35 10.43 -2.45 0.78
N THR A 36 10.83 -3.62 0.28
CA THR A 36 11.23 -3.78 -1.14
C THR A 36 10.08 -3.42 -2.08
N THR A 37 8.86 -3.89 -1.81
CA THR A 37 7.67 -3.54 -2.61
C THR A 37 7.32 -2.06 -2.46
N TRP A 38 7.47 -1.51 -1.27
CA TRP A 38 7.28 -0.07 -1.03
C TRP A 38 8.28 0.80 -1.80
N ASN A 39 9.55 0.40 -1.85
CA ASN A 39 10.56 1.08 -2.64
C ASN A 39 10.28 1.00 -4.14
N LYS A 40 9.75 -0.13 -4.63
CA LYS A 40 9.28 -0.25 -6.03
C LYS A 40 8.16 0.75 -6.33
N LEU A 41 7.16 0.83 -5.44
CA LEU A 41 6.08 1.81 -5.56
C LEU A 41 6.60 3.24 -5.58
N ARG A 42 7.55 3.57 -4.69
CA ARG A 42 8.19 4.89 -4.63
C ARG A 42 8.95 5.24 -5.92
N LYS A 43 9.60 4.25 -6.53
CA LYS A 43 10.37 4.41 -7.78
C LYS A 43 9.48 4.41 -9.04
N GLY A 44 8.18 4.12 -8.91
CA GLY A 44 7.29 3.95 -10.06
C GLY A 44 7.56 2.65 -10.83
N GLU A 45 8.10 1.62 -10.15
CA GLU A 45 8.33 0.32 -10.76
C GLU A 45 7.03 -0.51 -10.80
N PRO A 46 6.82 -1.32 -11.85
CA PRO A 46 5.65 -2.18 -11.96
C PRO A 46 5.64 -3.24 -10.86
N ILE A 47 4.51 -3.39 -10.18
CA ILE A 47 4.24 -4.44 -9.19
C ILE A 47 3.15 -5.37 -9.69
N LYS A 48 3.07 -6.59 -9.14
CA LYS A 48 1.99 -7.53 -9.48
C LYS A 48 0.64 -6.92 -9.08
N LEU A 49 -0.35 -7.00 -9.97
CA LEU A 49 -1.71 -6.51 -9.73
C LEU A 49 -2.32 -7.15 -8.47
N GLY A 50 -2.11 -8.46 -8.28
CA GLY A 50 -2.57 -9.14 -7.06
C GLY A 50 -1.93 -8.62 -5.77
N THR A 51 -0.71 -8.06 -5.83
CA THR A 51 -0.12 -7.36 -4.67
C THR A 51 -0.86 -6.04 -4.43
N TRP A 52 -1.14 -5.29 -5.49
CA TRP A 52 -1.90 -4.05 -5.40
C TRP A 52 -3.32 -4.24 -4.85
N GLU A 53 -4.05 -5.25 -5.34
CA GLU A 53 -5.40 -5.58 -4.88
C GLU A 53 -5.42 -5.95 -3.40
N ARG A 54 -4.43 -6.71 -2.91
CA ARG A 54 -4.29 -7.02 -1.48
C ARG A 54 -4.04 -5.78 -0.63
N ILE A 55 -3.18 -4.87 -1.10
CA ILE A 55 -2.92 -3.59 -0.42
C ILE A 55 -4.24 -2.82 -0.30
N GLN A 56 -4.96 -2.65 -1.41
CA GLN A 56 -6.24 -1.93 -1.43
C GLN A 56 -7.28 -2.56 -0.49
N ALA A 57 -7.43 -3.88 -0.53
CA ALA A 57 -8.34 -4.60 0.36
C ALA A 57 -7.97 -4.43 1.84
N ARG A 58 -6.67 -4.37 2.16
CA ARG A 58 -6.20 -4.18 3.53
C ARG A 58 -6.38 -2.74 4.00
N ILE A 59 -6.14 -1.76 3.14
CA ILE A 59 -6.42 -0.34 3.40
C ILE A 59 -7.90 -0.13 3.67
N ALA A 60 -8.77 -0.70 2.84
CA ALA A 60 -10.22 -0.60 3.02
C ALA A 60 -10.64 -1.13 4.40
N ARG A 61 -10.08 -2.27 4.83
CA ARG A 61 -10.31 -2.82 6.17
C ARG A 61 -9.76 -1.94 7.28
N SER A 62 -8.51 -1.49 7.20
CA SER A 62 -7.91 -0.62 8.22
C SER A 62 -8.65 0.72 8.34
N ARG A 63 -9.07 1.31 7.21
CA ARG A 63 -9.89 2.52 7.20
C ARG A 63 -11.28 2.28 7.79
N ALA A 64 -11.93 1.16 7.46
CA ALA A 64 -13.21 0.80 8.05
C ALA A 64 -13.09 0.57 9.57
N GLN A 65 -11.99 -0.02 10.03
CA GLN A 65 -11.71 -0.25 11.45
C GLN A 65 -11.43 1.05 12.22
N LEU A 66 -10.77 2.03 11.59
CA LEU A 66 -10.59 3.38 12.14
C LEU A 66 -11.90 4.19 12.10
N ALA A 67 -12.75 3.99 11.10
CA ALA A 67 -14.03 4.70 10.96
C ALA A 67 -15.15 4.12 11.85
N GLY A 68 -15.06 2.84 12.25
CA GLY A 68 -16.01 2.19 13.15
C GLY A 68 -15.72 2.39 14.63
N CYS A 69 -14.71 3.18 14.98
CA CYS A 69 -14.41 3.60 16.35
C CYS A 69 -14.94 5.03 16.55
N ALA A 70 -16.26 5.20 16.43
CA ALA A 70 -16.98 6.44 16.72
C ALA A 70 -18.24 6.11 17.53
#